data_AF-A0AA36EJI2-F1
#
_entry.id   AF-A0AA36EJI2-F1
#
_cell.length_a   1.000
_cell.length_b   1.000
_cell.length_c   1.000
_cell.angle_alpha   90.00
_cell.angle_beta   90.00
_cell.angle_gamma   90.00
#
_symmetry.space_group_name_H-M   'P 1'
#
loop_
_entity.id
_entity.type
_entity.pdbx_description
1 polymer ?
#
loop_
_entity_poly.entity_id
_entity_poly.type
_entity_poly.pdbx_seq_one_letter_code
_entity_poly.pdbx_strand_id
1 'polypeptide(L)'
;MYDKRVNEDIRYKEFEMMVKSSIEDLSNDPQLKNVDLIFFPIVDGNYYLICFSILIIDQRRLVGIVKSVYGNRPRVLKRFLCRFLNNVCKKKVKTLMTRNVVVLKMKCQLYNHSNDGGIYLMRHMESFMGDQTSK
;
A
#
# COMPACT_ATOMS: atom_id res chain seq x y z
N MET A 1 -9.42 2.68 -10.93
CA MET A 1 -10.48 3.72 -10.86
C MET A 1 -11.34 3.48 -9.62
N TYR A 2 -11.43 4.41 -8.67
CA TYR A 2 -12.34 4.27 -7.50
C TYR A 2 -13.76 4.67 -7.90
N ASP A 3 -14.57 3.71 -8.33
CA ASP A 3 -15.98 3.98 -8.68
C ASP A 3 -16.81 4.15 -7.40
N LYS A 4 -17.40 5.32 -7.15
CA LYS A 4 -18.23 5.53 -5.95
C LYS A 4 -19.53 4.72 -5.96
N ARG A 5 -19.91 4.13 -7.09
CA ARG A 5 -21.17 3.37 -7.29
C ARG A 5 -21.10 1.93 -6.79
N VAL A 6 -19.90 1.39 -6.58
CA VAL A 6 -19.74 0.03 -6.04
C VAL A 6 -19.77 0.10 -4.52
N ASN A 7 -20.62 -0.73 -3.91
CA ASN A 7 -20.76 -0.85 -2.47
C ASN A 7 -19.41 -1.18 -1.82
N GLU A 8 -19.07 -0.45 -0.75
CA GLU A 8 -17.81 -0.58 -0.05
C GLU A 8 -17.60 -1.97 0.57
N ASP A 9 -18.66 -2.63 1.04
CA ASP A 9 -18.58 -3.98 1.60
C ASP A 9 -18.30 -5.03 0.53
N ILE A 10 -18.81 -4.84 -0.69
CA ILE A 10 -18.48 -5.73 -1.83
C ILE A 10 -16.98 -5.63 -2.12
N ARG A 11 -16.44 -4.41 -2.18
CA ARG A 11 -15.00 -4.18 -2.39
C ARG A 11 -14.14 -4.73 -1.26
N TYR A 12 -14.62 -4.62 -0.02
CA TYR A 12 -13.91 -5.20 1.11
C TYR A 12 -13.86 -6.73 1.00
N LYS A 13 -14.96 -7.38 0.58
CA LYS A 13 -14.95 -8.83 0.34
C LYS A 13 -13.96 -9.23 -0.75
N GLU A 14 -13.91 -8.50 -1.86
CA GLU A 14 -12.90 -8.72 -2.92
C GLU A 14 -11.47 -8.56 -2.39
N PHE A 15 -11.21 -7.49 -1.64
CA PHE A 15 -9.92 -7.28 -0.99
C PHE A 15 -9.56 -8.44 -0.04
N GLU A 16 -10.50 -8.85 0.81
CA GLU A 16 -10.29 -9.94 1.77
C GLU A 16 -9.97 -11.26 1.07
N MET A 17 -10.70 -11.59 -0.01
CA MET A 17 -10.42 -12.80 -0.81
C MET A 17 -9.04 -12.76 -1.45
N MET A 18 -8.65 -11.63 -2.07
CA MET A 18 -7.33 -11.50 -2.68
C MET A 18 -6.21 -11.64 -1.65
N VAL A 19 -6.34 -10.99 -0.49
CA VAL A 19 -5.32 -11.09 0.57
C VAL A 19 -5.21 -12.52 1.10
N LYS A 20 -6.34 -13.21 1.35
CA LYS A 20 -6.33 -14.62 1.79
C LYS A 20 -5.65 -15.53 0.78
N SER A 21 -6.01 -15.44 -0.50
CA SER A 21 -5.38 -16.20 -1.57
C SER A 21 -3.87 -15.98 -1.63
N SER A 22 -3.41 -14.72 -1.55
CA SER A 22 -1.97 -14.42 -1.55
C SER A 22 -1.21 -14.95 -0.33
N ILE A 23 -1.88 -15.16 0.81
CA ILE A 23 -1.27 -15.72 2.02
C ILE A 23 -1.29 -17.25 1.96
N GLU A 24 -2.37 -17.85 1.47
CA GLU A 24 -2.50 -19.30 1.28
C GLU A 24 -1.42 -19.82 0.32
N ASP A 25 -1.10 -19.05 -0.73
CA ASP A 25 -0.01 -19.34 -1.67
C ASP A 25 1.40 -19.27 -1.03
N LEU A 26 1.56 -18.65 0.15
CA LEU A 26 2.84 -18.49 0.87
C LEU A 26 3.15 -19.63 1.87
N SER A 27 2.33 -20.69 1.92
CA SER A 27 2.48 -21.97 2.65
C SER A 27 1.95 -22.05 4.10
N ASN A 28 1.82 -23.30 4.59
CA ASN A 28 1.21 -23.86 5.82
C ASN A 28 1.40 -23.14 7.20
N ASP A 29 1.94 -21.91 7.27
CA ASP A 29 2.04 -21.12 8.51
C ASP A 29 1.37 -19.74 8.34
N PRO A 30 0.05 -19.65 8.59
CA PRO A 30 -0.74 -18.47 8.28
C PRO A 30 -0.71 -17.51 9.46
N GLN A 31 0.40 -16.84 9.72
CA GLN A 31 0.39 -15.81 10.75
C GLN A 31 0.96 -14.50 10.22
N LEU A 32 0.07 -13.69 9.59
CA LEU A 32 0.26 -12.26 9.30
C LEU A 32 0.79 -11.46 10.50
N LYS A 33 0.70 -12.02 11.72
CA LYS A 33 1.36 -11.53 12.93
C LYS A 33 2.87 -11.30 12.73
N ASN A 34 3.54 -12.10 11.90
CA ASN A 34 4.98 -12.04 11.65
C ASN A 34 5.35 -11.24 10.38
N VAL A 35 4.36 -10.78 9.61
CA VAL A 35 4.61 -10.01 8.38
C VAL A 35 4.84 -8.55 8.71
N ASP A 36 6.08 -8.07 8.59
CA ASP A 36 6.43 -6.68 8.90
C ASP A 36 6.20 -5.71 7.73
N LEU A 37 6.13 -6.25 6.51
CA LEU A 37 6.03 -5.46 5.29
C LEU A 37 5.05 -6.09 4.32
N ILE A 38 4.13 -5.27 3.81
CA ILE A 38 3.14 -5.63 2.79
C ILE A 38 3.18 -4.54 1.74
N PHE A 39 3.30 -4.92 0.46
CA PHE A 39 3.23 -4.00 -0.66
C PHE A 39 1.92 -4.22 -1.42
N PHE A 40 1.18 -3.14 -1.66
CA PHE A 40 0.02 -3.14 -2.54
C PHE A 40 0.40 -2.40 -3.82
N PRO A 41 0.67 -3.12 -4.92
CA PRO A 41 0.87 -2.48 -6.20
C PRO A 41 -0.43 -1.89 -6.72
N ILE A 42 -0.38 -0.62 -7.13
CA ILE A 42 -1.51 0.08 -7.71
C ILE A 42 -1.18 0.47 -9.14
N VAL A 43 -2.06 0.04 -10.05
CA VAL A 43 -1.99 0.35 -11.47
C VAL A 43 -3.25 1.10 -11.87
N ASP A 44 -3.12 2.38 -12.16
CA ASP A 44 -4.25 3.25 -12.54
C ASP A 44 -3.93 4.19 -13.71
N GLY A 45 -3.08 3.72 -14.62
CA GLY A 45 -2.40 4.53 -15.64
C GLY A 45 -1.01 4.99 -15.19
N ASN A 46 -0.70 4.85 -13.90
CA ASN A 46 0.64 4.97 -13.34
C ASN A 46 0.91 3.78 -12.40
N TYR A 47 2.19 3.56 -12.09
CA TYR A 47 2.65 2.51 -11.17
C TYR A 47 3.16 3.13 -9.87
N TYR A 48 2.59 2.73 -8.74
CA TYR A 48 3.07 3.07 -7.40
C TYR A 48 2.71 1.97 -6.40
N LEU A 49 3.41 1.93 -5.27
CA LEU A 49 3.12 1.03 -4.16
C LEU A 49 2.53 1.80 -3.00
N ILE A 50 1.63 1.15 -2.30
CA ILE A 50 1.27 1.53 -0.93
C ILE A 50 1.78 0.44 -0.01
N CYS A 51 2.61 0.80 0.97
CA CYS A 51 3.23 -0.14 1.88
C CYS A 51 2.47 -0.21 3.20
N PHE A 52 2.72 -1.28 3.96
CA PHE A 52 2.43 -1.35 5.39
C PHE A 52 2.97 -0.10 6.09
N SER A 53 2.19 0.51 6.98
CA SER A 53 2.43 1.86 7.55
C SER A 53 2.02 3.05 6.66
N ILE A 54 1.37 2.79 5.51
CA ILE A 54 0.76 3.79 4.62
C ILE A 54 1.79 4.73 4.00
N LEU A 55 2.95 4.16 3.67
CA LEU A 55 4.00 4.80 2.90
C LEU A 55 3.71 4.60 1.42
N ILE A 56 3.73 5.67 0.65
CA ILE A 56 3.56 5.65 -0.80
C ILE A 56 4.94 5.72 -1.45
N ILE A 57 5.25 4.72 -2.27
CA ILE A 57 6.44 4.67 -3.11
C ILE A 57 5.96 4.88 -4.53
N ASP A 58 6.31 6.03 -5.12
CA ASP A 58 5.96 6.37 -6.49
C ASP A 58 7.25 6.72 -7.24
N GLN A 59 7.37 6.28 -8.48
CA GLN A 59 8.50 6.63 -9.33
C GLN A 59 8.45 8.10 -9.79
N ARG A 60 7.28 8.74 -9.75
CA ARG A 60 7.12 10.12 -10.19
C ARG A 60 7.45 11.07 -9.06
N ARG A 61 8.21 12.12 -9.38
CA ARG A 61 8.40 13.26 -8.47
C ARG A 61 7.20 14.19 -8.56
N LEU A 62 6.19 13.91 -7.74
CA LEU A 62 4.93 14.65 -7.76
C LEU A 62 4.95 15.82 -6.77
N VAL A 63 4.40 16.95 -7.19
CA VAL A 63 4.16 18.13 -6.34
C VAL A 63 2.65 18.22 -6.12
N GLY A 64 2.21 18.16 -4.87
CA GLY A 64 0.79 18.26 -4.52
C GLY A 64 0.42 17.54 -3.24
N ILE A 65 -0.85 17.67 -2.85
CA ILE A 65 -1.41 17.00 -1.68
C ILE A 65 -1.79 15.55 -2.02
N VAL A 66 -1.61 14.62 -1.08
CA VAL A 66 -1.89 13.18 -1.27
C VAL A 66 -3.29 12.95 -1.87
N LYS A 67 -4.30 13.70 -1.43
CA LYS A 67 -5.68 13.57 -1.90
C LYS A 67 -5.85 13.94 -3.38
N SER A 68 -5.12 14.92 -3.91
CA SER A 68 -5.24 15.30 -5.32
C SER A 68 -4.56 14.28 -6.24
N VAL A 69 -3.44 13.71 -5.78
CA VAL A 69 -2.64 12.76 -6.57
C VAL A 69 -3.18 11.33 -6.49
N TYR A 70 -3.45 10.85 -5.28
CA TYR A 70 -3.79 9.45 -5.01
C TYR A 70 -5.28 9.26 -4.69
N GLY A 71 -6.05 10.34 -4.59
CA GLY A 71 -7.46 10.29 -4.22
C GLY A 71 -7.65 9.70 -2.83
N ASN A 72 -8.72 8.92 -2.67
CA ASN A 72 -9.04 8.24 -1.41
C ASN A 72 -8.40 6.85 -1.28
N ARG A 73 -7.64 6.38 -2.29
CA ARG A 73 -7.11 5.01 -2.33
C ARG A 73 -6.26 4.66 -1.10
N PRO A 74 -5.27 5.47 -0.66
CA PRO A 74 -4.49 5.15 0.53
C PRO A 74 -5.36 5.03 1.79
N ARG A 75 -6.36 5.90 1.93
CA ARG A 75 -7.28 5.89 3.07
C ARG A 75 -8.18 4.65 3.08
N VAL A 76 -8.75 4.29 1.93
CA VAL A 76 -9.62 3.12 1.80
C VAL A 76 -8.83 1.84 2.05
N LEU A 77 -7.66 1.71 1.44
CA LEU A 77 -6.77 0.57 1.61
C LEU A 77 -6.31 0.42 3.07
N LYS A 78 -5.93 1.53 3.73
CA LYS A 78 -5.63 1.55 5.18
C LYS A 78 -6.76 0.95 5.99
N ARG A 79 -7.99 1.41 5.76
CA ARG A 79 -9.18 0.95 6.49
C ARG A 79 -9.47 -0.53 6.23
N PHE A 80 -9.36 -0.99 4.98
CA PHE A 80 -9.55 -2.40 4.63
C PHE A 80 -8.50 -3.30 5.29
N LEU A 81 -7.22 -2.89 5.25
CA LEU A 81 -6.15 -3.61 5.93
C LEU A 81 -6.35 -3.64 7.45
N CYS A 82 -6.76 -2.51 8.07
CA CYS A 82 -7.09 -2.49 9.49
C CYS A 82 -8.25 -3.43 9.83
N ARG A 83 -9.31 -3.46 9.01
CA ARG A 83 -10.46 -4.37 9.19
C ARG A 83 -10.02 -5.83 9.09
N PHE A 84 -9.19 -6.16 8.10
CA PHE A 84 -8.63 -7.50 7.93
C PHE A 84 -7.76 -7.93 9.13
N LEU A 85 -6.88 -7.04 9.58
CA LEU A 85 -5.96 -7.31 10.69
C LEU A 85 -6.60 -7.29 12.08
N ASN A 86 -7.81 -6.77 12.23
CA ASN A 86 -8.45 -6.62 13.54
C ASN A 86 -8.63 -7.96 14.26
N ASN A 87 -8.84 -9.04 13.49
CA ASN A 87 -8.98 -10.40 14.01
C ASN A 87 -7.63 -11.14 14.12
N VAL A 88 -6.54 -10.56 13.60
CA VAL A 88 -5.20 -11.18 13.56
C VAL A 88 -4.25 -10.55 14.58
N CYS A 89 -4.14 -9.22 14.60
CA CYS A 89 -3.21 -8.51 15.49
C CYS A 89 -3.68 -7.08 15.80
N LYS A 90 -4.33 -6.91 16.96
CA LYS A 90 -4.79 -5.59 17.44
C LYS A 90 -3.66 -4.56 17.58
N LYS A 91 -2.43 -4.98 17.92
CA LYS A 91 -1.26 -4.10 18.03
C LYS A 91 -0.89 -3.48 16.68
N LYS A 92 -0.92 -4.27 15.59
CA LYS A 92 -0.67 -3.78 14.23
C LYS A 92 -1.75 -2.80 13.78
N VAL A 93 -3.03 -3.07 14.08
CA VAL A 93 -4.12 -2.14 13.79
C VAL A 93 -3.94 -0.80 14.50
N LYS A 94 -3.62 -0.80 15.79
CA LYS A 94 -3.35 0.45 16.53
C LYS A 94 -2.23 1.26 15.88
N THR A 95 -1.12 0.60 15.52
CA THR A 95 0.02 1.24 14.86
C THR A 95 -0.35 1.81 13.49
N LEU A 96 -1.11 1.07 12.69
CA LEU A 96 -1.58 1.56 11.39
C LEU A 96 -2.49 2.76 11.57
N MET A 97 -3.46 2.72 12.49
CA MET A 97 -4.44 3.78 12.69
C MET A 97 -3.79 5.12 13.05
N THR A 98 -2.73 5.13 13.87
CA THR A 98 -2.03 6.37 14.29
C THR A 98 -1.13 6.96 13.21
N ARG A 99 -0.65 6.17 12.25
CA ARG A 99 0.27 6.66 11.20
C ARG A 99 -0.45 7.45 10.11
N ASN A 100 0.13 8.57 9.72
CA ASN A 100 -0.32 9.37 8.58
C ASN A 100 0.17 8.76 7.27
N VAL A 101 -0.54 9.07 6.18
CA VAL A 101 -0.09 8.72 4.82
C VAL A 101 1.10 9.59 4.49
N VAL A 102 2.22 8.98 4.08
CA VAL A 102 3.45 9.71 3.70
C VAL A 102 3.90 9.27 2.32
N VAL A 103 4.25 10.22 1.45
CA VAL A 103 4.87 9.93 0.16
C VAL A 103 6.38 9.97 0.36
N LEU A 104 7.05 8.85 0.08
CA LEU A 104 8.49 8.75 0.24
C LEU A 104 9.22 9.41 -0.93
N LYS A 105 10.27 10.15 -0.60
CA LYS A 105 11.21 10.68 -1.59
C LYS A 105 12.26 9.62 -1.89
N MET A 106 12.13 8.96 -3.04
CA MET A 106 13.07 7.92 -3.48
C MET A 106 14.16 8.51 -4.37
N LYS A 107 15.35 7.87 -4.38
CA LYS A 107 16.54 8.39 -5.07
C LYS A 107 16.38 8.53 -6.60
N CYS A 108 15.64 7.61 -7.24
CA CYS A 108 15.51 7.55 -8.69
C CYS A 108 14.15 8.05 -9.20
N GLN A 109 13.53 9.03 -8.54
CA GLN A 109 12.26 9.59 -9.00
C GLN A 109 12.44 10.49 -10.22
N LEU A 110 11.58 10.32 -11.22
CA LEU A 110 11.58 11.08 -12.47
C LEU A 110 10.43 12.10 -12.50
N TYR A 111 10.63 13.23 -13.18
CA TYR A 111 9.57 14.23 -13.38
C TYR A 111 8.61 13.86 -14.50
N ASN A 112 9.05 13.02 -15.45
CA ASN A 112 8.28 12.65 -16.62
C ASN A 112 7.68 11.25 -16.47
N HIS A 113 6.59 11.00 -17.21
CA HIS A 113 6.05 9.66 -17.36
C HIS A 113 7.05 8.77 -18.10
N SER A 114 7.29 7.58 -17.56
CA SER A 114 8.09 6.52 -18.19
C SER A 114 7.20 5.30 -18.39
N ASN A 115 7.33 4.66 -19.54
CA ASN A 115 6.72 3.36 -19.81
C ASN A 115 7.30 2.25 -18.92
N ASP A 116 8.48 2.48 -18.33
CA ASP A 116 9.20 1.53 -17.46
C ASP A 116 8.77 1.66 -16.00
N GLY A 117 7.55 2.13 -15.75
CA GLY A 117 7.12 2.51 -14.42
C GLY A 117 7.14 1.40 -13.39
N GLY A 118 6.85 0.17 -13.81
CA GLY A 118 7.00 -1.01 -12.99
C GLY A 118 8.45 -1.32 -12.63
N ILE A 119 9.40 -1.11 -13.57
CA ILE A 119 10.83 -1.40 -13.36
C ILE A 119 11.42 -0.45 -12.31
N TYR A 120 11.15 0.85 -12.41
CA TYR A 120 11.58 1.81 -11.41
C TYR A 120 10.98 1.52 -10.03
N LEU A 121 9.72 1.05 -10.01
CA LEU A 121 9.06 0.66 -8.77
C LEU A 121 9.70 -0.56 -8.13
N MET A 122 10.07 -1.58 -8.92
CA MET A 122 10.82 -2.75 -8.42
C MET A 122 12.19 -2.34 -7.86
N ARG A 123 12.90 -1.42 -8.52
CA ARG A 123 14.18 -0.88 -7.99
C ARG A 123 14.00 -0.10 -6.68
N HIS A 124 12.87 0.59 -6.53
CA HIS A 124 12.54 1.22 -5.26
C HIS A 124 12.23 0.20 -4.16
N MET A 125 11.59 -0.93 -4.48
CA MET A 125 11.39 -2.03 -3.52
C MET A 125 12.73 -2.63 -3.08
N GLU A 126 13.64 -2.89 -4.02
CA GLU A 126 14.97 -3.45 -3.72
C GLU A 126 15.77 -2.58 -2.75
N SER A 127 15.63 -1.26 -2.86
CA SER A 127 16.33 -0.29 -2.00
C SER A 127 15.54 0.13 -0.75
N PHE A 128 14.32 -0.37 -0.56
CA PHE A 128 13.47 0.01 0.54
C PHE A 128 13.76 -0.84 1.79
N MET A 129 14.30 -0.19 2.82
CA MET A 129 14.72 -0.84 4.08
C MET A 129 13.70 -0.65 5.22
N GLY A 130 12.44 -0.36 4.90
CA GLY A 130 11.41 -0.07 5.91
C GLY A 130 11.33 1.41 6.32
N ASP A 131 10.51 1.68 7.33
CA ASP A 131 10.27 3.03 7.84
C ASP A 131 11.48 3.55 8.62
N GLN A 132 12.31 4.39 7.96
CA GLN A 132 13.47 5.02 8.59
C GLN A 132 13.11 6.20 9.50
N THR A 133 11.83 6.54 9.68
CA THR A 133 11.40 7.61 10.60
C THR A 133 11.30 7.16 12.06
N SER A 134 11.74 5.94 12.38
CA SER A 134 11.99 5.51 13.76
C SER A 134 13.34 6.05 14.25
N LYS A 135 13.43 7.35 14.50
CA LYS A 135 14.44 7.96 15.38
C LYS A 135 13.76 8.88 16.37
#